data_AF-A0A7Y9G9C4-F1
#
_entry.id   AF-A0A7Y9G9C4-F1
#
_cell.length_a   1.000
_cell.length_b   1.000
_cell.length_c   1.000
_cell.angle_alpha   90.00
_cell.angle_beta   90.00
_cell.angle_gamma   90.00
#
_symmetry.space_group_name_H-M   'P 1'
#
loop_
_entity.id
_entity.type
_entity.pdbx_description
1 polymer ?
#
loop_
_entity_poly.entity_id
_entity_poly.type
_entity_poly.pdbx_seq_one_letter_code
_entity_poly.pdbx_strand_id
1 'polypeptide(L)'
;MRPLLRALPLAAALLALAACGSESGGAGRPCTQIGAAPGLSLTVPDGSRVASATMRVCWNGTCHDPRIELTPTSKTVSTGCDGDGSDAACGASASPDGGAAGFAQVEGLPKAPVQVTLKLRDSEGRTYLTRRLDVTPKATFPNGPHCGEGAPQAALTVANGQVTVR
;
A
#
# COMPACT_ATOMS: atom_id res chain seq x y z
N MET A 1 49.42 -37.66 26.67
CA MET A 1 49.21 -36.94 25.40
C MET A 1 48.10 -37.60 24.56
N ARG A 2 46.83 -37.50 24.96
CA ARG A 2 45.66 -38.00 24.17
C ARG A 2 44.32 -37.25 24.35
N PRO A 3 44.15 -36.13 25.10
CA PRO A 3 42.85 -35.46 25.15
C PRO A 3 42.64 -34.46 24.01
N LEU A 4 43.72 -33.99 23.37
CA LEU A 4 43.68 -32.93 22.35
C LEU A 4 43.10 -33.38 20.99
N LEU A 5 43.12 -34.68 20.65
CA LEU A 5 42.61 -35.17 19.35
C LEU A 5 41.08 -35.34 19.30
N ARG A 6 40.38 -35.37 20.44
CA ARG A 6 38.92 -35.53 20.48
C ARG A 6 38.14 -34.21 20.43
N ALA A 7 38.82 -33.07 20.54
CA ALA A 7 38.20 -31.75 20.51
C ALA A 7 38.02 -31.19 19.09
N LEU A 8 38.77 -31.71 18.10
CA LEU A 8 38.70 -31.24 16.71
C LEU A 8 37.33 -31.44 16.01
N PRO A 9 36.64 -32.61 16.10
CA PRO A 9 35.37 -32.78 15.39
C PRO A 9 34.23 -31.96 16.02
N LEU A 10 34.29 -31.71 17.32
CA LEU A 10 33.34 -30.85 18.04
C LEU A 10 33.51 -29.37 17.68
N ALA A 11 34.76 -28.90 17.55
CA ALA A 11 35.03 -27.53 17.13
C ALA A 11 34.60 -27.27 15.68
N ALA A 12 34.81 -28.23 14.78
CA ALA A 12 34.37 -28.14 13.38
C ALA A 12 32.83 -28.14 13.25
N ALA A 13 32.14 -28.95 14.06
CA ALA A 13 30.67 -28.95 14.11
C ALA A 13 30.12 -27.61 14.64
N LEU A 14 30.73 -27.03 15.67
CA LEU A 14 30.32 -25.72 16.22
C LEU A 14 30.53 -24.57 15.23
N LEU A 15 31.61 -24.60 14.43
CA LEU A 15 31.85 -23.62 13.36
C LEU A 15 30.88 -23.78 12.17
N ALA A 16 30.42 -25.01 11.89
CA ALA A 16 29.41 -25.26 10.85
C ALA A 16 28.01 -24.74 11.25
N LEU A 17 27.65 -24.80 12.54
CA LEU A 17 26.37 -24.23 13.02
C LEU A 17 26.37 -22.69 13.04
N ALA A 18 27.52 -22.03 13.24
CA ALA A 18 27.62 -20.57 13.19
C ALA A 18 27.48 -20.00 11.76
N ALA A 19 27.71 -20.82 10.73
CA ALA A 19 27.63 -20.41 9.33
C ALA A 19 26.19 -20.36 8.79
N CYS A 20 25.27 -21.17 9.33
CA CYS A 20 23.85 -21.17 8.93
C CYS A 20 22.98 -20.10 9.60
N GLY A 21 23.59 -19.15 10.32
CA GLY A 21 22.90 -17.96 10.86
C GLY A 21 23.39 -16.64 10.24
N SER A 22 24.40 -16.70 9.37
CA SER A 22 24.94 -15.54 8.66
C SER A 22 24.23 -15.35 7.33
N GLU A 23 22.90 -15.34 7.37
CA GLU A 23 22.12 -14.84 6.24
C GLU A 23 22.33 -13.33 6.19
N SER A 24 23.36 -12.93 5.43
CA SER A 24 23.55 -11.65 4.75
C SER A 24 22.61 -10.50 5.13
N GLY A 25 22.56 -10.14 6.40
CA GLY A 25 22.06 -8.88 6.90
C GLY A 25 23.29 -8.03 7.16
N GLY A 26 23.72 -7.28 6.13
CA GLY A 26 24.70 -6.21 6.35
C GLY A 26 24.24 -5.33 7.52
N ALA A 27 25.16 -4.60 8.13
CA ALA A 27 24.93 -3.64 9.21
C ALA A 27 24.03 -2.44 8.81
N GLY A 28 22.98 -2.68 8.01
CA GLY A 28 21.93 -1.77 7.62
C GLY A 28 20.67 -2.06 8.43
N ARG A 29 19.84 -1.02 8.56
CA ARG A 29 18.55 -1.07 9.28
C ARG A 29 17.70 -2.25 8.76
N PRO A 30 17.13 -3.08 9.64
CA PRO A 30 16.31 -4.21 9.21
C PRO A 30 15.04 -3.70 8.51
N CYS A 31 14.75 -4.26 7.34
CA CYS A 31 13.55 -3.95 6.58
C CYS A 31 12.40 -4.85 7.03
N THR A 32 11.21 -4.28 7.23
CA THR A 32 9.99 -5.06 7.45
C THR A 32 9.60 -5.82 6.17
N GLN A 33 8.88 -6.94 6.29
CA GLN A 33 8.37 -7.69 5.13
C GLN A 33 6.96 -7.19 4.69
N ILE A 34 6.71 -5.88 4.77
CA ILE A 34 5.42 -5.30 4.35
C ILE A 34 5.46 -5.09 2.83
N GLY A 35 4.51 -5.70 2.12
CA GLY A 35 4.35 -5.51 0.67
C GLY A 35 3.43 -4.35 0.31
N ALA A 36 3.48 -3.93 -0.95
CA ALA A 36 2.49 -3.05 -1.56
C ALA A 36 1.92 -3.74 -2.81
N ALA A 37 0.60 -3.73 -2.97
CA ALA A 37 -0.05 -4.24 -4.18
C ALA A 37 0.00 -3.17 -5.29
N PRO A 38 0.19 -3.53 -6.56
CA PRO A 38 0.13 -2.57 -7.66
C PRO A 38 -1.32 -2.11 -7.86
N GLY A 39 -1.55 -0.80 -8.05
CA GLY A 39 -2.92 -0.33 -8.26
C GLY A 39 -3.15 1.16 -8.11
N LEU A 40 -4.43 1.53 -8.14
CA LEU A 40 -4.86 2.92 -8.01
C LEU A 40 -5.83 3.07 -6.85
N SER A 41 -5.55 4.00 -5.95
CA SER A 41 -6.51 4.40 -4.93
C SER A 41 -7.47 5.46 -5.48
N LEU A 42 -8.71 5.43 -5.01
CA LEU A 42 -9.71 6.45 -5.28
C LEU A 42 -10.24 6.95 -3.94
N THR A 43 -10.29 8.27 -3.80
CA THR A 43 -10.92 8.94 -2.66
C THR A 43 -11.93 9.98 -3.16
N VAL A 44 -13.10 9.97 -2.54
CA VAL A 44 -14.18 10.94 -2.77
C VAL A 44 -14.53 11.53 -1.40
N PRO A 45 -13.96 12.68 -1.02
CA PRO A 45 -14.19 13.27 0.30
C PRO A 45 -15.67 13.57 0.59
N ASP A 46 -16.42 14.01 -0.42
CA ASP A 46 -17.87 14.18 -0.36
C ASP A 46 -18.56 12.98 -1.04
N GLY A 47 -18.47 11.83 -0.39
CA GLY A 47 -18.87 10.52 -0.91
C GLY A 47 -20.36 10.22 -0.80
N SER A 48 -21.17 11.05 -0.15
CA SER A 48 -22.60 10.78 0.10
C SER A 48 -23.42 10.48 -1.17
N ARG A 49 -23.01 11.02 -2.32
CA ARG A 49 -23.63 10.76 -3.62
C ARG A 49 -23.12 9.49 -4.31
N VAL A 50 -21.89 9.05 -4.03
CA VAL A 50 -21.28 7.94 -4.77
C VAL A 50 -21.78 6.61 -4.24
N ALA A 51 -22.33 5.79 -5.12
CA ALA A 51 -22.73 4.42 -4.79
C ALA A 51 -21.77 3.38 -5.38
N SER A 52 -21.18 3.67 -6.55
CA SER A 52 -20.19 2.79 -7.16
C SER A 52 -19.20 3.53 -8.06
N ALA A 53 -18.04 2.90 -8.25
CA ALA A 53 -17.03 3.33 -9.19
C ALA A 53 -16.71 2.19 -10.18
N THR A 54 -16.34 2.55 -11.40
CA THR A 54 -15.68 1.64 -12.33
C THR A 54 -14.44 2.31 -12.89
N MET A 55 -13.37 1.53 -13.03
CA MET A 55 -12.09 2.01 -13.53
C MET A 55 -11.64 1.11 -14.67
N ARG A 56 -11.16 1.74 -15.74
CA ARG A 56 -10.44 1.08 -16.83
C ARG A 56 -9.05 1.67 -16.92
N VAL A 57 -8.04 0.84 -16.98
CA VAL A 57 -6.63 1.23 -17.04
C VAL A 57 -6.00 0.61 -18.28
N CYS A 58 -5.45 1.44 -19.18
CA CYS A 58 -4.90 0.98 -20.43
C CYS A 58 -3.44 1.40 -20.57
N TRP A 59 -2.60 0.48 -21.02
CA TRP A 59 -1.21 0.74 -21.43
C TRP A 59 -0.81 -0.23 -22.54
N ASN A 60 0.09 0.19 -23.42
CA ASN A 60 0.61 -0.63 -24.52
C ASN A 60 -0.50 -1.32 -25.36
N GLY A 61 -1.64 -0.65 -25.55
CA GLY A 61 -2.77 -1.17 -26.31
C GLY A 61 -3.62 -2.23 -25.59
N THR A 62 -3.27 -2.62 -24.36
CA THR A 62 -4.06 -3.54 -23.53
C THR A 62 -4.79 -2.75 -22.45
N CYS A 63 -6.01 -3.15 -22.13
CA CYS A 63 -6.83 -2.53 -21.10
C CYS A 63 -7.24 -3.54 -20.04
N HIS A 64 -7.26 -3.08 -18.80
CA HIS A 64 -7.65 -3.82 -17.62
C HIS A 64 -8.84 -3.10 -16.97
N ASP A 65 -9.84 -3.86 -16.57
CA ASP A 65 -11.03 -3.36 -15.86
C ASP A 65 -11.00 -3.85 -14.41
N PRO A 66 -10.10 -3.30 -13.57
CA PRO A 66 -9.97 -3.75 -12.18
C PRO A 66 -11.26 -3.51 -11.40
N ARG A 67 -11.56 -4.43 -10.48
CA ARG A 67 -12.62 -4.24 -9.50
C ARG A 67 -12.23 -3.12 -8.55
N ILE A 68 -13.17 -2.23 -8.27
CA ILE A 68 -13.05 -1.24 -7.21
C ILE A 68 -14.34 -1.22 -6.40
N GLU A 69 -14.20 -1.40 -5.10
CA GLU A 69 -15.31 -1.35 -4.15
C GLU A 69 -15.08 -0.12 -3.26
N LEU A 70 -16.12 0.70 -3.13
CA LEU A 70 -16.08 1.90 -2.32
C LEU A 70 -16.61 1.59 -0.93
N THR A 71 -15.84 1.96 0.08
CA THR A 71 -16.23 1.89 1.48
C THR A 71 -16.31 3.29 2.07
N PRO A 72 -17.25 3.55 3.00
CA PRO A 72 -17.31 4.82 3.72
C PRO A 72 -16.00 5.10 4.46
N THR A 73 -15.56 6.35 4.46
CA THR A 73 -14.39 6.79 5.22
C THR A 73 -14.78 7.32 6.60
N SER A 74 -13.76 7.54 7.43
CA SER A 74 -13.92 8.11 8.76
C SER A 74 -12.78 9.06 9.06
N LYS A 75 -13.07 10.07 9.86
CA LYS A 75 -12.06 10.91 10.50
C LYS A 75 -11.73 10.33 11.86
N THR A 76 -10.44 10.28 12.18
CA THR A 76 -9.95 9.80 13.47
C THR A 76 -9.30 10.96 14.22
N VAL A 77 -9.62 11.08 15.50
CA VAL A 77 -9.02 12.04 16.42
C VAL A 77 -8.38 11.30 17.58
N SER A 78 -7.18 11.72 17.99
CA SER A 78 -6.55 11.21 19.21
C SER A 78 -7.36 11.67 20.44
N THR A 79 -7.53 10.78 21.41
CA THR A 79 -8.10 11.13 22.72
C THR A 79 -7.01 11.25 23.79
N GLY A 80 -5.74 11.25 23.38
CA GLY A 80 -4.59 11.27 24.28
C GLY A 80 -4.16 9.89 24.77
N CYS A 81 -3.09 9.88 25.54
CA CYS A 81 -2.55 8.71 26.21
C CYS A 81 -2.55 8.95 27.73
N ASP A 82 -2.75 7.89 28.51
CA ASP A 82 -2.72 7.93 29.97
C ASP A 82 -1.27 7.81 30.48
N GLY A 83 -0.46 8.83 30.15
CA GLY A 83 0.96 8.90 30.46
C GLY A 83 1.86 9.16 29.25
N ASP A 84 3.17 9.30 29.50
CA ASP A 84 4.22 9.60 28.52
C ASP A 84 5.21 8.44 28.29
N GLY A 85 5.10 7.35 29.06
CA GLY A 85 5.90 6.15 28.90
C GLY A 85 5.52 5.32 27.66
N SER A 86 6.43 4.46 27.21
CA SER A 86 6.21 3.58 26.03
C SER A 86 5.03 2.62 26.18
N ASP A 87 4.64 2.35 27.42
CA ASP A 87 3.61 1.37 27.77
C ASP A 87 2.28 2.05 28.13
N ALA A 88 2.19 3.37 28.00
CA ALA A 88 0.98 4.14 28.27
C ALA A 88 -0.13 3.76 27.29
N ALA A 89 -1.35 3.55 27.81
CA ALA A 89 -2.51 3.27 26.98
C ALA A 89 -2.91 4.54 26.21
N CYS A 90 -3.05 4.42 24.89
CA CYS A 90 -3.48 5.51 24.02
C CYS A 90 -4.85 5.22 23.42
N GLY A 91 -5.68 6.25 23.32
CA GLY A 91 -7.01 6.18 22.72
C GLY A 91 -7.14 6.99 21.44
N ALA A 92 -8.06 6.56 20.58
CA ALA A 92 -8.49 7.30 19.41
C ALA A 92 -10.00 7.10 19.20
N SER A 93 -10.67 8.14 18.72
CA SER A 93 -12.09 8.09 18.36
C SER A 93 -12.25 8.30 16.86
N ALA A 94 -13.04 7.45 16.22
CA ALA A 94 -13.37 7.55 14.81
C ALA A 94 -14.84 7.92 14.63
N SER A 95 -15.13 8.78 13.67
CA SER A 95 -16.50 9.14 13.29
C SER A 95 -16.64 9.22 11.76
N PRO A 96 -17.82 8.94 11.19
CA PRO A 96 -18.04 9.11 9.76
C PRO A 96 -17.70 10.54 9.31
N ASP A 97 -17.01 10.66 8.18
CA ASP A 97 -16.67 11.94 7.57
C ASP A 97 -17.48 12.24 6.30
N GLY A 98 -18.34 11.29 5.88
CA GLY A 98 -19.17 11.41 4.68
C GLY A 98 -18.45 11.08 3.38
N GLY A 99 -17.18 10.69 3.44
CA GLY A 99 -16.39 10.30 2.27
C GLY A 99 -16.52 8.83 1.91
N ALA A 100 -15.94 8.50 0.76
CA ALA A 100 -15.82 7.12 0.28
C ALA A 100 -14.42 6.90 -0.32
N ALA A 101 -13.86 5.72 -0.13
CA ALA A 101 -12.57 5.34 -0.69
C ALA A 101 -12.56 3.90 -1.18
N GLY A 102 -11.66 3.59 -2.11
CA GLY A 102 -11.47 2.24 -2.61
C GLY A 102 -10.09 2.08 -3.26
N PHE A 103 -9.69 0.83 -3.46
CA PHE A 103 -8.45 0.49 -4.13
C PHE A 103 -8.72 -0.47 -5.29
N ALA A 104 -8.23 -0.11 -6.47
CA ALA A 104 -8.27 -0.93 -7.67
C ALA A 104 -6.90 -1.60 -7.86
N GLN A 105 -6.78 -2.88 -7.52
CA GLN A 105 -5.56 -3.64 -7.78
C GLN A 105 -5.42 -3.91 -9.28
N VAL A 106 -4.25 -3.59 -9.83
CA VAL A 106 -3.94 -3.73 -11.26
C VAL A 106 -2.63 -4.49 -11.42
N GLU A 107 -2.73 -5.79 -11.70
CA GLU A 107 -1.55 -6.61 -11.93
C GLU A 107 -0.74 -6.12 -13.13
N GLY A 108 0.58 -6.10 -12.98
CA GLY A 108 1.50 -5.63 -14.02
C GLY A 108 1.48 -4.13 -14.29
N LEU A 109 0.89 -3.31 -13.41
CA LEU A 109 0.86 -1.85 -13.54
C LEU A 109 2.28 -1.29 -13.69
N PRO A 110 2.61 -0.59 -14.79
CA PRO A 110 3.96 -0.08 -15.01
C PRO A 110 4.21 1.25 -14.29
N LYS A 111 5.49 1.58 -14.05
CA LYS A 111 5.95 2.92 -13.65
C LYS A 111 6.08 3.85 -14.87
N ALA A 112 5.07 3.87 -15.73
CA ALA A 112 5.04 4.62 -16.98
C ALA A 112 3.63 5.19 -17.19
N PRO A 113 3.44 6.17 -18.09
CA PRO A 113 2.12 6.71 -18.37
C PRO A 113 1.13 5.61 -18.76
N VAL A 114 0.03 5.53 -18.01
CA VAL A 114 -1.15 4.71 -18.29
C VAL A 114 -2.35 5.61 -18.43
N GLN A 115 -3.30 5.18 -19.23
CA GLN A 115 -4.54 5.92 -19.41
C GLN A 115 -5.64 5.33 -18.54
N VAL A 116 -6.22 6.16 -17.68
CA VAL A 116 -7.27 5.78 -16.75
C VAL A 116 -8.59 6.39 -17.19
N THR A 117 -9.63 5.57 -17.31
CA THR A 117 -11.01 6.03 -17.42
C THR A 117 -11.75 5.71 -16.13
N LEU A 118 -12.15 6.74 -15.40
CA LEU A 118 -12.92 6.66 -14.17
C LEU A 118 -14.38 7.02 -14.44
N LYS A 119 -15.32 6.22 -13.92
CA LYS A 119 -16.75 6.55 -13.89
C LYS A 119 -17.30 6.38 -12.48
N LEU A 120 -18.08 7.35 -12.03
CA LEU A 120 -18.81 7.30 -10.76
C LEU A 120 -20.32 7.30 -11.01
N ARG A 121 -21.04 6.49 -10.23
CA ARG A 121 -22.51 6.38 -10.31
C ARG A 121 -23.14 6.66 -8.96
N ASP A 122 -24.34 7.23 -9.00
CA ASP A 122 -25.20 7.42 -7.81
C ASP A 122 -25.99 6.15 -7.47
N SER A 123 -26.79 6.21 -6.41
CA SER A 123 -27.62 5.09 -5.93
C SER A 123 -28.71 4.66 -6.90
N GLU A 124 -29.11 5.51 -7.85
CA GLU A 124 -30.02 5.18 -8.94
C GLU A 124 -29.29 4.55 -10.14
N GLY A 125 -27.97 4.40 -10.06
CA GLY A 125 -27.12 3.87 -11.14
C GLY A 125 -26.78 4.90 -12.22
N ARG A 126 -27.17 6.18 -12.07
CA ARG A 126 -26.88 7.21 -13.05
C ARG A 126 -25.42 7.62 -12.97
N THR A 127 -24.76 7.71 -14.13
CA THR A 127 -23.37 8.18 -14.21
C THR A 127 -23.36 9.70 -14.09
N TYR A 128 -22.71 10.23 -13.05
CA TYR A 128 -22.58 11.68 -12.85
C TYR A 128 -21.16 12.19 -13.05
N LEU A 129 -20.17 11.29 -13.16
CA LEU A 129 -18.81 11.62 -13.53
C LEU A 129 -18.27 10.59 -14.51
N THR A 130 -17.64 11.06 -15.59
CA THR A 130 -16.76 10.26 -16.45
C THR A 130 -15.54 11.10 -16.78
N ARG A 131 -14.35 10.56 -16.50
CA ARG A 131 -13.08 11.25 -16.70
C ARG A 131 -12.05 10.30 -17.27
N ARG A 132 -11.29 10.81 -18.23
CA ARG A 132 -10.14 10.13 -18.83
C ARG A 132 -8.90 10.94 -18.49
N LEU A 133 -7.89 10.29 -17.95
CA LEU A 133 -6.70 10.90 -17.36
C LEU A 133 -5.47 10.10 -17.79
N ASP A 134 -4.36 10.77 -18.04
CA ASP A 134 -3.07 10.11 -18.13
C ASP A 134 -2.42 10.16 -16.75
N VAL A 135 -2.09 8.99 -16.22
CA VAL A 135 -1.57 8.79 -14.87
C VAL A 135 -0.23 8.09 -14.99
N THR A 136 0.77 8.53 -14.26
CA THR A 136 2.07 7.82 -14.18
C THR A 136 2.22 7.25 -12.77
N PRO A 137 1.95 5.95 -12.57
CA PRO A 137 2.18 5.28 -11.29
C PRO A 137 3.64 5.37 -10.88
N LYS A 138 3.87 5.52 -9.57
CA LYS A 138 5.21 5.64 -8.99
C LYS A 138 5.51 4.44 -8.13
N ALA A 139 6.79 4.11 -7.99
CA ALA A 139 7.23 3.13 -7.02
C ALA A 139 6.77 3.53 -5.61
N THR A 140 6.36 2.56 -4.82
CA THR A 140 6.09 2.74 -3.40
C THR A 140 7.29 2.31 -2.59
N PHE A 141 7.33 2.69 -1.31
CA PHE A 141 8.40 2.29 -0.40
C PHE A 141 7.81 1.93 0.96
N PRO A 142 7.03 0.83 1.05
CA PRO A 142 6.31 0.47 2.27
C PRO A 142 7.23 0.27 3.48
N ASN A 143 8.48 -0.16 3.24
CA ASN A 143 9.52 -0.36 4.26
C ASN A 143 10.55 0.78 4.28
N GLY A 144 10.29 1.87 3.56
CA GLY A 144 11.20 3.01 3.39
C GLY A 144 12.17 2.86 2.19
N PRO A 145 12.75 3.97 1.69
CA PRO A 145 13.51 3.97 0.44
C PRO A 145 14.77 3.09 0.41
N HIS A 146 15.35 2.81 1.58
CA HIS A 146 16.54 1.97 1.73
C HIS A 146 16.23 0.46 1.62
N CYS A 147 14.96 0.08 1.62
CA CYS A 147 14.50 -1.31 1.64
C CYS A 147 14.04 -1.82 0.27
N GLY A 148 14.39 -1.10 -0.80
CA GLY A 148 13.94 -1.39 -2.16
C GLY A 148 12.53 -0.87 -2.45
N GLU A 149 12.20 -0.86 -3.74
CA GLU A 149 10.90 -0.41 -4.22
C GLU A 149 9.83 -1.48 -3.99
N GLY A 150 8.65 -1.03 -3.57
CA GLY A 150 7.40 -1.79 -3.64
C GLY A 150 6.70 -1.60 -5.00
N ALA A 151 5.53 -2.23 -5.13
CA ALA A 151 4.78 -2.18 -6.37
C ALA A 151 4.30 -0.75 -6.73
N PRO A 152 4.09 -0.45 -8.03
CA PRO A 152 3.68 0.88 -8.47
C PRO A 152 2.26 1.23 -8.03
N GLN A 153 2.06 2.47 -7.59
CA GLN A 153 0.74 2.99 -7.24
C GLN A 153 0.53 4.43 -7.72
N ALA A 154 -0.74 4.83 -7.84
CA ALA A 154 -1.16 6.22 -8.02
C ALA A 154 -2.43 6.50 -7.21
N ALA A 155 -2.64 7.75 -6.81
CA ALA A 155 -3.84 8.14 -6.08
C ALA A 155 -4.71 9.10 -6.90
N LEU A 156 -6.01 8.82 -6.94
CA LEU A 156 -7.03 9.67 -7.55
C LEU A 156 -7.91 10.27 -6.45
N THR A 157 -8.11 11.58 -6.48
CA THR A 157 -9.07 12.26 -5.61
C THR A 157 -10.12 12.96 -6.44
N VAL A 158 -11.39 12.69 -6.15
CA VAL A 158 -12.54 13.34 -6.78
C VAL A 158 -13.17 14.32 -5.81
N ALA A 159 -13.03 15.61 -6.10
CA ALA A 159 -13.61 16.68 -5.30
C ALA A 159 -14.15 17.76 -6.24
N ASN A 160 -15.32 18.31 -5.93
CA ASN A 160 -15.93 19.42 -6.70
C ASN A 160 -16.04 19.14 -8.22
N GLY A 161 -16.30 17.88 -8.60
CA GLY A 161 -16.41 17.45 -10.01
C GLY A 161 -15.08 17.38 -10.78
N GLN A 162 -13.96 17.62 -10.11
CA GLN A 162 -12.61 17.49 -10.65
C GLN A 162 -11.93 16.24 -10.14
N VAL A 163 -10.96 15.73 -10.92
CA VAL A 163 -10.14 14.59 -10.53
C VAL A 163 -8.69 15.06 -10.50
N THR A 164 -8.04 14.84 -9.36
CA THR A 164 -6.62 15.13 -9.17
C THR A 164 -5.84 13.83 -9.01
N VAL A 165 -4.60 13.83 -9.49
CA VAL A 165 -3.69 12.68 -9.47
C VAL A 165 -2.52 13.01 -8.54
N ARG A 166 -2.11 12.06 -7.69
CA ARG A 166 -0.92 12.17 -6.82
C ARG A 166 0.00 10.97 -7.00
#